data_AF-A0A7X7PIS6-F1
#
_entry.id   AF-A0A7X7PIS6-F1
#
_cell.length_a   1.000
_cell.length_b   1.000
_cell.length_c   1.000
_cell.angle_alpha   90.00
_cell.angle_beta   90.00
_cell.angle_gamma   90.00
#
_symmetry.space_group_name_H-M   'P 1'
#
loop_
_entity.id
_entity.type
_entity.pdbx_description
1 polymer ?
#
loop_
_entity_poly.entity_id
_entity_poly.type
_entity_poly.pdbx_seq_one_letter_code
_entity_poly.pdbx_strand_id
1 'polypeptide(L)' 'RLLRSFGGRPLGFAGYQCEAAPRREGPNRYWERCVVTLAGPEGRRRMRLFGSIMERDGRFKFVSIANDL' A
#
# COMPACT_ATOMS: atom_id res chain seq x y z
N ARG A 1 -8.08 13.51 13.46
CA ARG A 1 -6.63 13.26 13.71
C ARG A 1 -5.86 13.09 12.40
N LEU A 2 -6.40 12.35 11.41
CA LEU A 2 -5.83 12.20 10.05
C LEU A 2 -5.42 13.51 9.36
N LEU A 3 -6.34 14.48 9.23
CA LEU A 3 -6.05 15.74 8.53
C LEU A 3 -4.90 16.54 9.16
N ARG A 4 -4.69 16.41 10.49
CA ARG A 4 -3.54 17.02 11.16
C ARG A 4 -2.23 16.34 10.75
N SER A 5 -2.27 15.01 10.59
CA SER A 5 -1.09 14.19 10.25
C SER A 5 -0.73 14.20 8.76
N PHE A 6 -1.72 14.35 7.87
CA PHE A 6 -1.55 14.16 6.42
C PHE A 6 -2.11 15.31 5.56
N GLY A 7 -2.94 16.18 6.12
CA GLY A 7 -3.60 17.25 5.36
C GLY A 7 -2.63 18.36 4.98
N GLY A 8 -2.71 18.81 3.72
CA GLY A 8 -1.97 19.98 3.23
C GLY A 8 -0.46 19.81 3.15
N ARG A 9 0.06 18.58 3.29
CA ARG A 9 1.50 18.29 3.27
C ARG A 9 1.79 17.16 2.27
N PRO A 10 2.85 17.28 1.45
CA PRO A 10 3.23 16.20 0.55
C PRO A 10 3.69 14.97 1.35
N LEU A 11 3.26 13.79 0.92
CA LEU A 11 3.73 12.52 1.44
C LEU A 11 4.71 11.93 0.43
N GLY A 12 5.94 11.72 0.86
CA GLY A 12 6.95 11.04 0.07
C GLY A 12 6.76 9.53 0.15
N PHE A 13 6.96 8.83 -0.97
CA PHE A 13 7.11 7.39 -0.97
C PHE A 13 8.54 7.01 -0.60
N ALA A 14 8.72 6.12 0.38
CA ALA A 14 10.04 5.66 0.82
C ALA A 14 10.28 4.15 0.58
N GLY A 15 9.23 3.38 0.34
CA GLY A 15 9.34 1.95 0.03
C GLY A 15 8.07 1.18 0.33
N TYR A 16 8.11 -0.13 0.07
CA TYR A 16 7.01 -1.04 0.35
C TYR A 16 7.56 -2.42 0.70
N GLN A 17 6.72 -3.20 1.38
CA GLN A 17 6.99 -4.60 1.67
C GLN A 17 5.66 -5.36 1.65
N CYS A 18 5.58 -6.42 0.88
CA CYS A 18 4.47 -7.37 0.92
C CYS A 18 4.96 -8.67 1.57
N GLU A 19 4.03 -9.53 2.00
CA GLU A 19 4.42 -10.87 2.40
C GLU A 19 4.95 -11.70 1.23
N ALA A 20 5.72 -12.74 1.58
CA ALA A 20 6.79 -13.32 0.77
C ALA A 20 6.45 -13.60 -0.71
N ALA A 21 5.28 -14.18 -1.00
CA ALA A 21 4.89 -14.49 -2.37
C ALA A 21 3.41 -14.13 -2.63
N PRO A 22 3.10 -13.55 -3.80
CA PRO A 22 1.71 -13.31 -4.18
C PRO A 22 0.98 -14.64 -4.38
N ARG A 23 -0.26 -14.69 -3.93
CA ARG A 23 -1.16 -15.82 -4.15
C ARG A 23 -1.53 -15.88 -5.64
N ARG A 24 -1.47 -17.04 -6.27
CA ARG A 24 -1.76 -17.20 -7.70
C ARG A 24 -3.14 -17.81 -7.93
N GLU A 25 -3.90 -17.24 -8.86
CA GLU A 25 -5.15 -17.81 -9.37
C GLU A 25 -5.19 -17.68 -10.89
N GLY A 26 -4.85 -18.78 -11.59
CA GLY A 26 -4.68 -18.76 -13.04
C GLY A 26 -3.63 -17.71 -13.47
N PRO A 27 -3.96 -16.78 -14.38
CA PRO A 27 -3.05 -15.72 -14.80
C PRO A 27 -2.89 -14.58 -13.78
N ASN A 28 -3.64 -14.61 -12.67
CA ASN A 28 -3.64 -13.54 -11.67
C ASN A 28 -2.64 -13.81 -10.55
N ARG A 29 -2.01 -12.74 -10.09
CA ARG A 29 -1.26 -12.69 -8.83
C ARG A 29 -1.95 -11.73 -7.88
N TYR A 30 -2.19 -12.14 -6.65
CA TYR A 30 -2.74 -11.31 -5.60
C TYR A 30 -1.66 -11.01 -4.59
N TRP A 31 -1.31 -9.74 -4.49
CA TRP A 31 -0.43 -9.21 -3.48
C TRP A 31 -1.27 -8.81 -2.27
N GLU A 32 -0.93 -9.34 -1.11
CA GLU A 32 -1.68 -9.16 0.13
C GLU A 32 -0.74 -8.66 1.23
N ARG A 33 -1.33 -8.04 2.26
CA ARG A 33 -0.61 -7.57 3.46
C ARG A 33 0.58 -6.65 3.13
N CYS A 34 0.44 -5.87 2.06
CA CYS A 34 1.44 -4.90 1.65
C CYS A 34 1.42 -3.67 2.57
N VAL A 35 2.59 -3.32 3.10
CA VAL A 35 2.81 -2.14 3.94
C VAL A 35 3.64 -1.15 3.14
N VAL A 36 3.17 0.10 3.07
CA VAL A 36 3.87 1.21 2.45
C VAL A 36 4.61 1.99 3.53
N THR A 37 5.85 2.37 3.25
CA THR A 37 6.60 3.33 4.06
C THR A 37 6.49 4.70 3.40
N LEU A 38 5.89 5.64 4.12
CA LEU A 38 5.79 7.04 3.72
C LEU A 38 6.84 7.87 4.47
N ALA A 39 7.43 8.85 3.81
CA ALA A 39 8.27 9.87 4.40
C ALA A 39 7.48 11.18 4.50
N GLY A 40 7.44 11.77 5.70
CA GLY A 40 6.84 13.08 5.93
C GLY A 40 7.63 13.89 6.94
N PRO A 41 7.14 15.10 7.30
CA PRO A 41 7.84 16.00 8.22
C PRO A 41 8.06 15.42 9.62
N GLU A 42 7.18 14.49 10.04
CA GLU A 42 7.26 13.81 11.33
C GLU A 42 8.04 12.48 11.25
N GLY A 43 8.79 12.27 10.16
CA GLY A 43 9.60 11.08 9.93
C GLY A 43 8.92 10.04 9.03
N ARG A 44 9.46 8.81 9.09
CA ARG A 44 8.95 7.67 8.29
C ARG A 44 7.81 6.97 9.02
N ARG A 45 6.75 6.62 8.29
CA ARG A 45 5.60 5.87 8.81
C ARG A 45 5.29 4.67 7.93
N ARG A 46 5.07 3.52 8.56
CA ARG A 46 4.63 2.29 7.91
C ARG A 46 3.14 2.13 8.10
N MET A 47 2.40 1.94 7.01
CA MET A 47 0.96 1.74 7.06
C MET A 47 0.46 0.91 5.89
N ARG A 48 -0.68 0.27 6.08
CA ARG A 48 -1.39 -0.38 5.00
C ARG A 48 -2.35 0.63 4.37
N LEU A 49 -2.19 0.86 3.06
CA LEU A 49 -3.07 1.77 2.29
C LEU A 49 -4.11 1.01 1.48
N PHE A 50 -3.83 -0.24 1.14
CA PHE A 50 -4.66 -1.08 0.29
C PHE A 50 -4.86 -2.44 0.94
N GLY A 51 -5.98 -3.11 0.62
CA GLY A 51 -6.17 -4.52 0.97
C GLY A 51 -5.36 -5.41 0.06
N SER A 52 -6.02 -6.00 -0.94
CA SER A 52 -5.36 -6.81 -1.96
C SER A 52 -5.09 -6.00 -3.25
N ILE A 53 -4.01 -6.35 -3.93
CA ILE A 53 -3.64 -5.82 -5.23
C ILE A 53 -3.61 -6.99 -6.21
N MET A 54 -4.42 -6.93 -7.25
CA MET A 54 -4.40 -7.92 -8.33
C MET A 54 -3.41 -7.48 -9.42
N GLU A 55 -2.55 -8.39 -9.85
CA GLU A 55 -1.69 -8.25 -11.03
C GLU A 55 -2.11 -9.26 -12.10
N ARG A 56 -2.21 -8.78 -13.35
CA ARG A 56 -2.39 -9.61 -14.55
C ARG A 56 -1.61 -8.98 -15.70
N ASP A 57 -0.72 -9.75 -16.33
CA ASP A 57 0.08 -9.30 -17.48
C ASP A 57 0.84 -7.99 -17.21
N GLY A 58 1.42 -7.84 -16.01
CA GLY A 58 2.14 -6.64 -15.59
C GLY A 58 1.24 -5.42 -15.28
N ARG A 59 -0.09 -5.57 -15.35
CA ARG A 59 -1.05 -4.53 -14.97
C ARG A 59 -1.56 -4.78 -13.56
N PHE A 60 -1.74 -3.70 -12.79
CA PHE A 60 -2.13 -3.76 -11.38
C PHE A 60 -3.48 -3.11 -11.13
N LYS A 61 -4.29 -3.70 -10.25
CA LYS A 61 -5.55 -3.16 -9.76
C LYS A 61 -5.60 -3.24 -8.24
N PHE A 62 -5.84 -2.10 -7.59
CA PHE A 62 -6.20 -2.07 -6.18
C PHE A 62 -7.63 -2.57 -6.01
N VAL A 63 -7.80 -3.66 -5.26
CA VAL A 63 -9.11 -4.28 -5.06
C VAL A 63 -9.88 -3.58 -3.94
N SER A 64 -9.17 -3.10 -2.92
CA SER A 64 -9.75 -2.34 -1.82
C SER A 64 -8.76 -1.35 -1.20
N ILE A 65 -9.31 -0.30 -0.58
CA ILE A 65 -8.56 0.66 0.25
C ILE A 65 -8.58 0.15 1.69
N ALA A 66 -7.46 0.27 2.39
CA ALA A 66 -7.39 -0.04 3.81
C ALA A 66 -7.92 1.13 4.64
N ASN A 67 -8.83 0.85 5.58
CA ASN A 67 -9.39 1.84 6.49
C ASN A 67 -8.65 1.84 7.84
N ASP A 68 -7.31 1.82 7.79
CA ASP A 68 -6.45 1.72 8.98
C ASP A 68 -5.95 3.09 9.48
N LEU A 69 -6.56 4.19 8.99
CA LEU A 69 -6.10 5.56 9.14
C LEU A 69 -7.09 6.49 9.85
#